data_AF-A0A6A3BZJ6-F1
#
_entry.id   AF-A0A6A3BZJ6-F1
#
_cell.length_a   1.000
_cell.length_b   1.000
_cell.length_c   1.000
_cell.angle_alpha   90.00
_cell.angle_beta   90.00
_cell.angle_gamma   90.00
#
_symmetry.space_group_name_H-M   'P 1'
#
loop_
_entity.id
_entity.type
_entity.pdbx_description
1 polymer ?
#
loop_
_entity_poly.entity_id
_entity_poly.type
_entity_poly.pdbx_seq_one_letter_code
_entity_poly.pdbx_strand_id
1 'polypeptide(L)'
;MALPLPQLHPLGYLDTVPLESRCFRRHKGHFLGRNSAPPRRTRRNVDRTVQGLRLCGDRRALKLVLNFTMDSSHKAFVFLRTTTPDHFENEEWFSGGTCNRTEPFKKGEVDTKDVDTVMRGIEMEEFEQAASLGAENGVTLKLLDTTRMSLLRPDGHPGLYRQFQPFAKDKNAKVQNDCLHWCSPGPIDSWNDIVMEMVVRGPHR
;
A
#
# COMPACT_ATOMS: atom_id res chain seq x y z
N MET A 1 28.28 30.89 26.30
CA MET A 1 28.68 30.33 24.98
C MET A 1 27.53 29.44 24.52
N ALA A 2 26.67 29.98 23.65
CA ALA A 2 25.55 29.24 23.07
C ALA A 2 25.94 28.86 21.64
N LEU A 3 25.88 27.57 21.33
CA LEU A 3 26.09 27.05 19.97
C LEU A 3 24.85 27.37 19.11
N PRO A 4 25.01 27.82 17.86
CA PRO A 4 23.88 28.12 16.99
C PRO A 4 23.26 26.83 16.41
N LEU A 5 21.93 26.77 16.41
CA LEU A 5 21.11 25.76 15.75
C LEU A 5 21.34 25.78 14.22
N PRO A 6 21.47 24.62 13.54
CA PRO A 6 21.56 24.59 12.08
C PRO A 6 20.21 24.92 11.46
N GLN A 7 20.21 25.89 10.54
CA GLN A 7 19.06 26.27 9.73
C GLN A 7 18.69 25.12 8.79
N LEU A 8 17.48 24.59 8.94
CA LEU A 8 16.86 23.69 7.97
C LEU A 8 16.53 24.49 6.70
N HIS A 9 17.24 24.19 5.61
CA HIS A 9 16.83 24.63 4.28
C HIS A 9 15.50 23.95 3.88
N PRO A 10 14.55 24.66 3.26
CA PRO A 10 13.28 24.08 2.85
C PRO A 10 13.51 23.05 1.74
N LEU A 11 13.14 21.80 2.03
CA LEU A 11 12.97 20.75 1.02
C LEU A 11 11.95 21.22 -0.02
N GLY A 12 12.25 20.91 -1.28
CA GLY A 12 11.67 21.56 -2.44
C GLY A 12 10.15 21.47 -2.57
N TYR A 13 9.64 22.44 -3.33
CA TYR A 13 8.29 22.76 -3.81
C TYR A 13 7.37 21.62 -4.31
N LEU A 14 7.77 20.34 -4.21
CA LEU A 14 6.99 19.19 -4.65
C LEU A 14 6.10 18.60 -3.56
N ASP A 15 6.32 18.89 -2.29
CA ASP A 15 5.56 18.26 -1.20
C ASP A 15 4.21 18.93 -0.89
N THR A 16 3.93 20.10 -1.48
CA THR A 16 2.70 20.88 -1.21
C THR A 16 1.62 20.77 -2.28
N VAL A 17 1.85 20.00 -3.34
CA VAL A 17 0.87 19.85 -4.44
C VAL A 17 0.01 18.62 -4.18
N PRO A 18 -1.34 18.75 -4.06
CA PRO A 18 -2.22 17.60 -3.91
C PRO A 18 -1.95 16.55 -5.00
N LEU A 19 -1.86 15.27 -4.64
CA LEU A 19 -1.56 14.18 -5.59
C LEU A 19 -2.56 14.13 -6.75
N GLU A 20 -3.83 14.49 -6.53
CA GLU A 20 -4.82 14.71 -7.61
C GLU A 20 -4.34 15.69 -8.69
N SER A 21 -3.67 16.77 -8.27
CA SER A 21 -3.11 17.76 -9.18
C SER A 21 -1.93 17.20 -9.97
N ARG A 22 -1.19 16.23 -9.44
CA ARG A 22 -0.07 15.56 -10.14
C ARG A 22 -0.54 14.52 -11.14
N CYS A 23 -1.70 13.91 -10.92
CA CYS A 23 -2.29 12.95 -11.86
C CYS A 23 -2.71 13.59 -13.18
N PHE A 24 -3.10 14.87 -13.15
CA PHE A 24 -3.62 15.58 -14.33
C PHE A 24 -2.81 16.81 -14.76
N ARG A 25 -1.82 17.30 -13.98
CA ARG A 25 -1.01 18.46 -14.41
C ARG A 25 0.07 18.07 -15.43
N ARG A 26 -0.02 18.71 -16.60
CA ARG A 26 1.09 18.98 -17.52
C ARG A 26 2.27 19.58 -16.74
N HIS A 27 3.36 18.84 -16.59
CA HIS A 27 4.66 19.45 -16.29
C HIS A 27 5.38 19.67 -17.61
N LYS A 28 5.55 20.94 -18.03
CA LYS A 28 6.27 21.33 -19.26
C LYS A 28 5.86 20.56 -20.53
N GLY A 29 4.57 20.58 -20.86
CA GLY A 29 4.07 20.10 -22.16
C GLY A 29 4.05 18.58 -22.37
N HIS A 30 4.49 17.77 -21.40
CA HIS A 30 4.37 16.31 -21.49
C HIS A 30 3.15 15.82 -20.70
N PHE A 31 2.27 15.09 -21.38
CA PHE A 31 1.30 14.21 -20.71
C PHE A 31 2.05 13.06 -20.05
N LEU A 32 1.88 12.86 -18.74
CA LEU A 32 1.97 11.52 -18.17
C LEU A 32 0.78 10.74 -18.78
N GLY A 33 1.01 10.05 -19.90
CA GLY A 33 -0.05 9.31 -20.60
C GLY A 33 -0.07 9.37 -22.13
N ARG A 34 0.90 10.03 -22.80
CA ARG A 34 1.08 9.82 -24.25
C ARG A 34 2.28 8.93 -24.54
N ASN A 35 2.05 7.90 -25.36
CA ASN A 35 3.07 7.20 -26.16
C ASN A 35 3.69 8.16 -27.18
N SER A 36 4.33 9.22 -26.71
CA SER A 36 5.18 10.07 -27.52
C SER A 36 6.60 9.77 -27.08
N ALA A 37 7.37 9.15 -27.96
CA ALA A 37 8.79 8.88 -27.76
C ALA A 37 9.62 10.15 -28.06
N PRO A 38 10.29 10.73 -27.06
CA PRO A 38 11.52 11.48 -27.27
C PRO A 38 12.72 10.81 -26.54
N PRO A 39 13.96 11.20 -26.85
CA PRO A 39 15.08 10.27 -26.90
C PRO A 39 15.62 9.88 -25.52
N ARG A 40 15.91 8.58 -25.37
CA ARG A 40 16.67 7.94 -24.29
C ARG A 40 16.17 8.25 -22.86
N ARG A 41 15.02 7.70 -22.47
CA ARG A 41 14.69 7.54 -21.04
C ARG A 41 15.53 6.41 -20.43
N THR A 42 16.19 6.70 -19.31
CA THR A 42 16.81 5.67 -18.46
C THR A 42 15.73 4.80 -17.83
N ARG A 43 16.01 3.51 -17.58
CA ARG A 43 15.05 2.53 -16.98
C ARG A 43 14.38 3.07 -15.71
N ARG A 44 15.15 3.77 -14.85
CA ARG A 44 14.66 4.42 -13.62
C ARG A 44 13.58 5.49 -13.84
N ASN A 45 13.67 6.26 -14.92
CA ASN A 45 12.69 7.32 -15.20
C ASN A 45 11.38 6.78 -15.81
N VAL A 46 11.46 5.65 -16.55
CA VAL A 46 10.27 4.94 -17.03
C VAL A 46 9.51 4.36 -15.85
N ASP A 47 10.21 3.73 -14.91
CA ASP A 47 9.62 3.07 -13.75
C ASP A 47 8.84 4.04 -12.85
N ARG A 48 9.43 5.21 -12.54
CA ARG A 48 8.74 6.29 -11.79
C ARG A 48 7.49 6.83 -12.50
N THR A 49 7.52 6.88 -13.83
CA THR A 49 6.38 7.36 -14.63
C THR A 49 5.22 6.35 -14.62
N VAL A 50 5.55 5.07 -14.77
CA VAL A 50 4.57 3.97 -14.72
C VAL A 50 3.98 3.83 -13.33
N GLN A 51 4.81 3.92 -12.28
CA GLN A 51 4.37 3.89 -10.90
C GLN A 51 3.45 5.07 -10.56
N GLY A 52 3.76 6.27 -11.04
CA GLY A 52 2.89 7.44 -10.87
C GLY A 52 1.52 7.25 -11.53
N LEU A 53 1.48 6.71 -12.74
CA LEU A 53 0.21 6.39 -13.44
C LEU A 53 -0.61 5.34 -12.69
N ARG A 54 0.05 4.32 -12.14
CA ARG A 54 -0.59 3.28 -11.32
C ARG A 54 -1.26 3.88 -10.08
N LEU A 55 -0.53 4.66 -9.29
CA LEU A 55 -1.05 5.31 -8.08
C LEU A 55 -2.23 6.25 -8.38
N CYS A 56 -2.20 6.94 -9.52
CA CYS A 56 -3.34 7.75 -9.97
C CYS A 56 -4.55 6.90 -10.34
N GLY A 57 -4.34 5.75 -10.98
CA GLY A 57 -5.38 4.77 -11.23
C GLY A 57 -5.99 4.24 -9.94
N ASP A 58 -5.15 3.88 -8.98
CA ASP A 58 -5.54 3.36 -7.67
C ASP A 58 -6.38 4.40 -6.90
N ARG A 59 -5.95 5.67 -6.86
CA ARG A 59 -6.73 6.77 -6.27
C ARG A 59 -8.10 6.90 -6.91
N ARG A 60 -8.17 6.91 -8.25
CA ARG A 60 -9.43 7.06 -8.97
C ARG A 60 -10.36 5.88 -8.70
N ALA A 61 -9.84 4.66 -8.70
CA ALA A 61 -10.61 3.46 -8.40
C ALA A 61 -11.18 3.51 -6.98
N LEU A 62 -10.33 3.85 -5.99
CA LEU A 62 -10.73 3.96 -4.60
C LEU A 62 -11.84 5.00 -4.39
N LYS A 63 -11.66 6.20 -4.96
CA LYS A 63 -12.66 7.28 -4.92
C LYS A 63 -14.01 6.84 -5.49
N LEU A 64 -14.01 6.17 -6.64
CA LEU A 64 -15.24 5.70 -7.28
C LEU A 64 -15.96 4.64 -6.44
N VAL A 65 -15.22 3.66 -5.90
CA VAL A 65 -15.80 2.60 -5.08
C VAL A 65 -16.34 3.16 -3.77
N LEU A 66 -15.60 4.04 -3.09
CA LEU A 66 -16.05 4.66 -1.84
C LEU A 66 -17.28 5.54 -2.06
N ASN A 67 -17.29 6.40 -3.09
CA ASN A 67 -18.46 7.22 -3.41
C ASN A 67 -19.69 6.36 -3.70
N PHE A 68 -19.54 5.32 -4.54
CA PHE A 68 -20.63 4.38 -4.82
C PHE A 68 -21.15 3.70 -3.54
N THR A 69 -20.25 3.33 -2.64
CA THR A 69 -20.63 2.66 -1.39
C THR A 69 -21.32 3.62 -0.43
N MET A 70 -20.87 4.86 -0.33
CA MET A 70 -21.45 5.87 0.58
C MET A 70 -22.79 6.43 0.07
N ASP A 71 -23.03 6.40 -1.24
CA ASP A 71 -24.31 6.78 -1.87
C ASP A 71 -25.38 5.67 -1.80
N SER A 72 -25.05 4.53 -1.22
CA SER A 72 -25.99 3.41 -1.07
C SER A 72 -27.12 3.74 -0.10
N SER A 73 -28.35 3.33 -0.44
CA SER A 73 -29.51 3.39 0.47
C SER A 73 -29.54 2.25 1.50
N HIS A 74 -28.61 1.30 1.41
CA HIS A 74 -28.50 0.20 2.36
C HIS A 74 -27.69 0.61 3.60
N LYS A 75 -28.18 0.24 4.78
CA LYS A 75 -27.42 0.35 6.03
C LYS A 75 -26.33 -0.71 6.10
N ALA A 76 -25.19 -0.43 5.49
CA ALA A 76 -24.04 -1.32 5.46
C ALA A 76 -22.97 -0.91 6.50
N PHE A 77 -22.29 -1.91 7.06
CA PHE A 77 -21.06 -1.71 7.82
C PHE A 77 -19.88 -2.09 6.93
N VAL A 78 -19.07 -1.11 6.55
CA VAL A 78 -18.05 -1.23 5.51
C VAL A 78 -16.67 -1.03 6.12
N PHE A 79 -15.75 -1.91 5.77
CA PHE A 79 -14.34 -1.78 6.13
C PHE A 79 -13.52 -1.42 4.90
N LEU A 80 -12.70 -0.37 5.01
CA LEU A 80 -11.58 -0.18 4.11
C LEU A 80 -10.33 -0.78 4.77
N ARG A 81 -9.78 -1.85 4.17
CA ARG A 81 -8.48 -2.39 4.56
C ARG A 81 -7.38 -1.66 3.81
N THR A 82 -6.39 -1.14 4.53
CA THR A 82 -5.22 -0.47 3.93
C THR A 82 -4.24 -1.47 3.29
N THR A 83 -3.39 -0.94 2.41
CA THR A 83 -2.35 -1.68 1.70
C THR A 83 -1.46 -2.49 2.65
N THR A 84 -0.98 -3.64 2.19
CA THR A 84 0.01 -4.45 2.92
C THR A 84 1.30 -4.53 2.11
N PRO A 85 2.45 -4.20 2.71
CA PRO A 85 3.72 -4.19 2.01
C PRO A 85 4.18 -5.62 1.70
N ASP A 86 4.96 -5.74 0.63
CA ASP A 86 5.75 -6.94 0.37
C ASP A 86 7.04 -6.94 1.22
N HIS A 87 7.62 -8.13 1.42
CA HIS A 87 8.88 -8.30 2.15
C HIS A 87 9.98 -8.92 1.29
N PHE A 88 10.04 -8.59 0.00
CA PHE A 88 11.17 -8.98 -0.83
C PHE A 88 12.46 -8.28 -0.35
N GLU A 89 13.44 -9.09 0.06
CA GLU A 89 14.81 -8.70 0.39
C GLU A 89 15.77 -9.19 -0.71
N ASN A 90 16.97 -8.59 -0.75
CA ASN A 90 18.07 -8.83 -1.69
C ASN A 90 17.80 -8.43 -3.16
N GLU A 91 16.56 -8.60 -3.64
CA GLU A 91 16.13 -8.33 -5.01
C GLU A 91 14.60 -8.11 -5.04
N GLU A 92 14.06 -7.74 -6.20
CA GLU A 92 12.61 -7.59 -6.41
C GLU A 92 11.91 -8.93 -6.70
N TRP A 93 10.58 -8.91 -6.66
CA TRP A 93 9.73 -10.08 -6.92
C TRP A 93 9.98 -10.77 -8.27
N PHE A 94 10.49 -10.03 -9.26
CA PHE A 94 10.81 -10.50 -10.61
C PHE A 94 12.31 -10.76 -10.83
N SER A 95 13.20 -10.34 -9.92
CA SER A 95 14.65 -10.48 -10.06
C SER A 95 15.27 -11.45 -9.05
N GLY A 96 14.45 -12.21 -8.32
CA GLY A 96 14.91 -13.26 -7.41
C GLY A 96 14.92 -12.88 -5.94
N GLY A 97 14.11 -11.88 -5.55
CA GLY A 97 13.92 -11.50 -4.15
C GLY A 97 13.49 -12.67 -3.27
N THR A 98 13.82 -12.56 -1.98
CA THR A 98 13.60 -13.59 -0.96
C THR A 98 13.00 -12.99 0.32
N CYS A 99 12.32 -13.81 1.12
CA CYS A 99 11.79 -13.41 2.43
C CYS A 99 12.02 -14.55 3.43
N ASN A 100 13.28 -14.76 3.81
CA ASN A 100 13.68 -15.91 4.63
C ASN A 100 13.67 -15.62 6.13
N ARG A 101 13.09 -14.48 6.56
CA ARG A 101 13.02 -14.14 7.97
C ARG A 101 12.04 -15.09 8.67
N THR A 102 12.39 -15.46 9.90
CA THR A 102 11.58 -16.36 10.74
C THR A 102 11.05 -15.67 11.99
N GLU A 103 11.35 -14.38 12.15
CA GLU A 103 10.93 -13.57 13.29
C GLU A 103 10.36 -12.23 12.81
N PRO A 104 9.41 -11.65 13.55
CA PRO A 104 8.93 -10.30 13.29
C PRO A 104 10.03 -9.25 13.42
N PHE A 105 9.86 -8.14 12.72
CA PHE A 105 10.68 -6.96 12.97
C PHE A 105 10.34 -6.33 14.31
N LYS A 106 11.36 -5.85 15.02
CA LYS A 106 11.17 -4.96 16.17
C LYS A 106 10.88 -3.54 15.70
N LYS A 107 10.35 -2.74 16.63
CA LYS A 107 10.07 -1.32 16.36
C LYS A 107 11.37 -0.60 15.94
N GLY A 108 11.34 -0.02 14.74
CA GLY A 108 12.46 0.74 14.18
C GLY A 108 13.45 -0.08 13.36
N GLU A 109 13.25 -1.39 13.20
CA GLU A 109 14.10 -2.23 12.34
C GLU A 109 13.72 -2.14 10.84
N VAL A 110 12.54 -1.61 10.54
CA VAL A 110 12.02 -1.50 9.17
C VAL A 110 11.22 -0.22 8.97
N ASP A 111 11.47 0.40 7.82
CA ASP A 111 10.73 1.55 7.30
C ASP A 111 9.83 1.14 6.14
N THR A 112 8.73 1.86 5.99
CA THR A 112 7.79 1.64 4.89
C THR A 112 8.43 2.08 3.57
N LYS A 113 8.32 1.26 2.51
CA LYS A 113 8.81 1.64 1.18
C LYS A 113 8.08 2.90 0.68
N ASP A 114 8.74 3.67 -0.18
CA ASP A 114 8.18 4.92 -0.75
C ASP A 114 6.79 4.70 -1.39
N VAL A 115 6.67 3.62 -2.18
CA VAL A 115 5.42 3.29 -2.88
C VAL A 115 4.29 2.97 -1.91
N ASP A 116 4.55 2.15 -0.90
CA ASP A 116 3.56 1.78 0.11
C ASP A 116 3.17 2.98 0.97
N THR A 117 4.12 3.89 1.24
CA THR A 117 3.87 5.15 1.94
C THR A 117 2.91 6.04 1.15
N VAL A 118 3.15 6.20 -0.15
CA VAL A 118 2.27 6.99 -1.01
C VAL A 118 0.90 6.32 -1.18
N MET A 119 0.86 5.00 -1.37
CA MET A 119 -0.40 4.26 -1.50
C MET A 119 -1.24 4.37 -0.22
N ARG A 120 -0.65 4.14 0.95
CA ARG A 120 -1.34 4.34 2.23
C ARG A 120 -1.81 5.78 2.38
N GLY A 121 -0.99 6.77 1.99
CA GLY A 121 -1.41 8.18 2.00
C GLY A 121 -2.66 8.44 1.15
N ILE A 122 -2.72 7.87 -0.06
CA ILE A 122 -3.91 7.92 -0.93
C ILE A 122 -5.10 7.26 -0.22
N GLU A 123 -4.93 6.07 0.36
CA GLU A 123 -6.00 5.36 1.06
C GLU A 123 -6.58 6.16 2.21
N MET A 124 -5.72 6.82 3.00
CA MET A 124 -6.14 7.69 4.11
C MET A 124 -6.89 8.92 3.60
N GLU A 125 -6.38 9.61 2.57
CA GLU A 125 -7.02 10.80 2.00
C GLU A 125 -8.42 10.50 1.45
N GLU A 126 -8.58 9.40 0.70
CA GLU A 126 -9.88 9.02 0.13
C GLU A 126 -10.83 8.47 1.20
N PHE A 127 -10.31 7.77 2.22
CA PHE A 127 -11.08 7.32 3.38
C PHE A 127 -11.67 8.50 4.14
N GLU A 128 -10.85 9.51 4.48
CA GLU A 128 -11.29 10.69 5.23
C GLU A 128 -12.37 11.47 4.45
N GLN A 129 -12.18 11.64 3.13
CA GLN A 129 -13.18 12.24 2.25
C GLN A 129 -14.49 11.44 2.29
N ALA A 130 -14.46 10.13 2.09
CA ALA A 130 -15.66 9.30 2.05
C ALA A 130 -16.36 9.21 3.42
N ALA A 131 -15.60 9.10 4.50
CA ALA A 131 -16.13 9.05 5.87
C ALA A 131 -16.86 10.35 6.24
N SER A 132 -16.45 11.49 5.68
CA SER A 132 -17.15 12.77 5.87
C SER A 132 -18.51 12.84 5.17
N LEU A 133 -18.72 12.04 4.11
CA LEU A 133 -19.95 12.01 3.31
C LEU A 133 -20.95 10.94 3.79
N GLY A 134 -20.46 9.78 4.24
CA GLY A 134 -21.28 8.58 4.49
C GLY A 134 -22.28 8.67 5.64
N ALA A 135 -22.15 9.66 6.53
CA ALA A 135 -23.03 9.82 7.68
C ALA A 135 -24.50 10.10 7.29
N GLU A 136 -24.74 10.69 6.12
CA GLU A 136 -26.07 11.12 5.67
C GLU A 136 -26.98 9.96 5.25
N ASN A 137 -26.41 8.85 4.75
CA ASN A 137 -27.15 7.72 4.19
C ASN A 137 -27.23 6.48 5.11
N GLY A 138 -26.70 6.57 6.33
CA GLY A 138 -26.72 5.47 7.30
C GLY A 138 -25.71 4.34 7.01
N VAL A 139 -24.75 4.57 6.12
CA VAL A 139 -23.61 3.68 5.87
C VAL A 139 -22.52 3.98 6.91
N THR A 140 -22.02 2.96 7.59
CA THR A 140 -20.89 3.12 8.52
C THR A 140 -19.60 2.65 7.85
N LEU A 141 -18.71 3.59 7.55
CA LEU A 141 -17.38 3.31 7.02
C LEU A 141 -16.35 3.28 8.17
N LYS A 142 -15.56 2.20 8.25
CA LYS A 142 -14.46 2.03 9.21
C LYS A 142 -13.15 1.70 8.51
N LEU A 143 -12.06 2.21 9.06
CA LEU A 143 -10.72 1.91 8.58
C LEU A 143 -10.18 0.68 9.32
N LEU A 144 -9.74 -0.32 8.57
CA LEU A 144 -8.94 -1.44 9.05
C LEU A 144 -7.49 -1.20 8.61
N ASP A 145 -6.72 -0.47 9.44
CA ASP A 145 -5.34 -0.10 9.10
C ASP A 145 -4.37 -1.26 9.38
N THR A 146 -4.11 -2.08 8.36
CA THR A 146 -3.23 -3.25 8.44
C THR A 146 -1.80 -2.97 8.01
N THR A 147 -1.49 -1.81 7.43
CA THR A 147 -0.18 -1.57 6.79
C THR A 147 0.99 -1.75 7.75
N ARG A 148 0.97 -1.07 8.91
CA ARG A 148 2.11 -1.10 9.83
C ARG A 148 2.23 -2.45 10.56
N MET A 149 1.12 -3.07 10.94
CA MET A 149 1.18 -4.39 11.58
C MET A 149 1.70 -5.46 10.61
N SER A 150 1.32 -5.36 9.33
CA SER A 150 1.79 -6.29 8.30
C SER A 150 3.27 -6.07 7.99
N LEU A 151 3.72 -4.81 7.93
CA LEU A 151 5.14 -4.46 7.75
C LEU A 151 6.07 -5.07 8.81
N LEU A 152 5.55 -5.35 10.01
CA LEU A 152 6.34 -5.94 11.09
C LEU A 152 6.39 -7.48 11.05
N ARG A 153 5.73 -8.11 10.07
CA ARG A 153 5.54 -9.58 10.01
C ARG A 153 6.15 -10.21 8.75
N PRO A 154 7.44 -9.96 8.43
CA PRO A 154 8.12 -10.59 7.29
C PRO A 154 8.17 -12.12 7.39
N ASP A 155 8.04 -12.65 8.60
CA ASP A 155 8.00 -14.08 8.92
C ASP A 155 6.66 -14.75 8.59
N GLY A 156 5.66 -13.98 8.16
CA GLY A 156 4.33 -14.49 7.80
C GLY A 156 4.18 -14.95 6.36
N HIS A 157 5.25 -14.96 5.57
CA HIS A 157 5.19 -15.24 4.13
C HIS A 157 5.50 -16.71 3.79
N PRO A 158 4.87 -17.30 2.75
CA PRO A 158 5.19 -18.65 2.29
C PRO A 158 6.63 -18.80 1.77
N GLY A 159 7.23 -17.72 1.25
CA GLY A 159 8.56 -17.76 0.65
C GLY A 159 8.61 -18.79 -0.47
N LEU A 160 9.50 -19.78 -0.35
CA LEU A 160 9.67 -20.86 -1.32
C LEU A 160 8.40 -21.73 -1.48
N TYR A 161 7.53 -21.76 -0.47
CA TYR A 161 6.35 -22.63 -0.40
C TYR A 161 5.08 -22.01 -1.00
N ARG A 162 5.24 -21.17 -2.03
CA ARG A 162 4.14 -20.62 -2.83
C ARG A 162 3.21 -21.71 -3.39
N GLN A 163 3.78 -22.85 -3.77
CA GLN A 163 3.07 -24.00 -4.30
C GLN A 163 3.21 -25.18 -3.35
N PHE A 164 2.26 -26.11 -3.41
CA PHE A 164 2.33 -27.33 -2.61
C PHE A 164 3.53 -28.18 -3.04
N GLN A 165 4.44 -28.45 -2.10
CA GLN A 165 5.63 -29.29 -2.27
C GLN A 165 6.51 -28.92 -3.48
N PRO A 166 7.10 -27.70 -3.49
CA PRO A 166 7.84 -27.18 -4.64
C PRO A 166 9.09 -28.00 -5.01
N PHE A 167 9.59 -28.81 -4.07
CA PHE A 167 10.81 -29.61 -4.22
C PHE A 167 10.56 -31.13 -4.32
N ALA A 168 9.29 -31.57 -4.46
CA ALA A 168 8.98 -33.01 -4.51
C ALA A 168 9.58 -33.73 -5.72
N LYS A 169 9.65 -33.06 -6.87
CA LYS A 169 10.19 -33.62 -8.13
C LYS A 169 11.69 -33.41 -8.28
N ASP A 170 12.20 -32.28 -7.82
CA ASP A 170 13.61 -31.90 -7.87
C ASP A 170 13.97 -31.11 -6.61
N LYS A 171 14.91 -31.65 -5.82
CA LYS A 171 15.39 -31.01 -4.59
C LYS A 171 16.16 -29.71 -4.85
N ASN A 172 16.66 -29.51 -6.07
CA ASN A 172 17.42 -28.34 -6.50
C ASN A 172 16.61 -27.38 -7.39
N ALA A 173 15.28 -27.56 -7.45
CA ALA A 173 14.41 -26.73 -8.26
C ALA A 173 14.57 -25.24 -7.89
N LYS A 174 14.68 -24.38 -8.91
CA LYS A 174 14.59 -22.93 -8.69
C LYS A 174 13.12 -22.54 -8.63
N VAL A 175 12.68 -22.09 -7.46
CA VAL A 175 11.30 -21.65 -7.25
C VAL A 175 11.23 -20.16 -6.97
N GLN A 176 10.14 -19.54 -7.39
CA GLN A 176 9.86 -18.14 -7.12
C GLN A 176 9.36 -18.00 -5.67
N ASN A 177 9.95 -17.09 -4.90
CA ASN A 177 9.46 -16.76 -3.58
C ASN A 177 8.14 -15.99 -3.66
N ASP A 178 7.24 -16.28 -2.72
CA ASP A 178 6.07 -15.48 -2.45
C ASP A 178 6.27 -14.70 -1.15
N CYS A 179 6.59 -13.42 -1.32
CA CYS A 179 6.76 -12.46 -0.23
C CYS A 179 5.65 -11.40 -0.22
N LEU A 180 4.51 -11.73 -0.81
CA LEU A 180 3.33 -10.85 -0.93
C LEU A 180 2.12 -11.48 -0.25
N HIS A 181 1.89 -12.77 -0.45
CA HIS A 181 0.81 -13.51 0.20
C HIS A 181 1.21 -14.00 1.60
N TRP A 182 0.23 -14.40 2.40
CA TRP A 182 0.43 -14.72 3.81
C TRP A 182 0.14 -16.20 4.08
N CYS A 183 0.94 -16.80 4.95
CA CYS A 183 0.65 -18.11 5.52
C CYS A 183 -0.62 -18.08 6.38
N SER A 184 -1.29 -19.23 6.45
CA SER A 184 -2.41 -19.50 7.35
C SER A 184 -2.18 -20.85 8.04
N PRO A 185 -2.19 -20.93 9.40
CA PRO A 185 -2.33 -19.80 10.34
C PRO A 185 -1.16 -18.81 10.25
N GLY A 186 -1.40 -17.54 10.59
CA GLY A 186 -0.42 -16.47 10.40
C GLY A 186 -0.95 -15.05 10.65
N PRO A 187 -0.25 -14.00 10.17
CA PRO A 187 -0.61 -12.60 10.43
C PRO A 187 -2.03 -12.20 10.01
N ILE A 188 -2.59 -12.91 9.01
CA ILE A 188 -3.98 -12.70 8.57
C ILE A 188 -5.01 -13.00 9.67
N ASP A 189 -4.68 -13.87 10.62
CA ASP A 189 -5.58 -14.22 11.72
C ASP A 189 -5.77 -12.99 12.63
N SER A 190 -4.70 -12.22 12.85
CA SER A 190 -4.78 -10.96 13.60
C SER A 190 -5.58 -9.88 12.88
N TRP A 191 -5.63 -9.87 11.55
CA TRP A 191 -6.54 -8.96 10.82
C TRP A 191 -8.00 -9.35 11.06
N ASN A 192 -8.29 -10.65 11.04
CA ASN A 192 -9.62 -11.18 11.33
C ASN A 192 -10.04 -10.86 12.77
N ASP A 193 -9.15 -11.02 13.75
CA ASP A 193 -9.43 -10.68 15.15
C ASP A 193 -9.81 -9.20 15.31
N ILE A 194 -9.10 -8.29 14.63
CA ILE A 194 -9.42 -6.86 14.65
C ILE A 194 -10.77 -6.59 13.99
N VAL A 195 -11.07 -7.23 12.85
CA VAL A 195 -12.39 -7.10 12.20
C VAL A 195 -13.49 -7.56 13.14
N MET A 196 -13.33 -8.73 13.76
CA MET A 196 -14.32 -9.27 14.72
C MET A 196 -14.53 -8.31 15.89
N GLU A 197 -13.46 -7.74 16.44
CA GLU A 197 -13.56 -6.77 17.52
C GLU A 197 -14.31 -5.49 17.09
N MET A 198 -14.03 -5.00 15.88
CA MET A 198 -14.72 -3.83 15.32
C MET A 198 -16.20 -4.08 15.06
N VAL A 199 -16.58 -5.30 14.63
CA VAL A 199 -17.98 -5.69 14.46
C VAL A 199 -18.68 -5.77 15.81
N VAL A 200 -18.08 -6.44 16.79
CA VAL A 200 -18.68 -6.62 18.13
C VAL A 200 -18.85 -5.30 18.88
N ARG A 201 -17.91 -4.35 18.71
CA ARG A 201 -17.99 -2.99 19.30
C ARG A 201 -18.72 -1.97 18.43
N GLY A 202 -19.22 -2.38 17.26
CA GLY A 202 -19.86 -1.47 16.30
C GLY A 202 -21.18 -0.88 16.80
N PRO A 203 -21.71 0.16 16.12
CA PRO A 203 -22.93 0.88 16.46
C PRO A 203 -24.23 0.08 16.26
N HIS A 204 -24.16 -1.25 16.15
CA HIS A 204 -25.33 -2.13 16.16
C HIS A 204 -25.87 -2.38 17.59
N ARG A 205 -25.53 -1.51 18.54
CA ARG A 205 -26.13 -1.40 19.88
C ARG A 205 -26.89 -0.09 20.01
#